data_AF-M1UJY3-F1
#
_entry.id   AF-M1UJY3-F1
#
_cell.length_a   1.000
_cell.length_b   1.000
_cell.length_c   1.000
_cell.angle_alpha   90.00
_cell.angle_beta   90.00
_cell.angle_gamma   90.00
#
_symmetry.space_group_name_H-M   'P 1'
#
loop_
_entity.id
_entity.type
_entity.pdbx_description
1 polymer ?
#
loop_
_entity_poly.entity_id
_entity_poly.type
_entity_poly.pdbx_seq_one_letter_code
_entity_poly.pdbx_strand_id
1 'polypeptide(L)'
;MTSEFIAAELKSTELGEVRDRAGFDHGAIIDTHKGQVTLLSESAHRDNHMVRRFEQVMSMDDEIACVATTPHSDGVRVSLTFKATVKTEKRDRTEFLTSLARRGDMITAESDEIGLELNPLNSRAVGSLAEKTWGSSWPPVAIGKVHYDFISIADTVAVASEIDIDEELHDHLSEIAFKESWLTYTHITRPAILGTGLRLGLIVVRGATFNEANYRIGEIISGLKPPQRLRFHRLFGRQRMGTLAGAGLGILPWQHIKAEVMP
;
A
#
# COMPACT_ATOMS: atom_id res chain seq x y z
N MET A 1 -27.48 1.41 10.53
CA MET A 1 -27.75 1.01 9.13
C MET A 1 -26.42 0.65 8.52
N THR A 2 -26.29 -0.59 8.07
CA THR A 2 -25.23 -1.01 7.14
C THR A 2 -25.59 -0.43 5.76
N SER A 3 -24.62 0.17 5.10
CA SER A 3 -24.76 0.74 3.76
C SER A 3 -23.63 0.22 2.90
N GLU A 4 -23.92 -0.07 1.64
CA GLU A 4 -22.85 -0.24 0.67
C GLU A 4 -22.06 1.07 0.57
N PHE A 5 -20.75 0.97 0.59
CA PHE A 5 -19.88 2.08 0.29
C PHE A 5 -18.78 1.59 -0.66
N ILE A 6 -18.69 2.29 -1.78
CA ILE A 6 -17.46 2.25 -2.57
C ILE A 6 -16.44 3.09 -1.81
N ALA A 7 -15.19 2.63 -1.74
CA ALA A 7 -14.10 3.55 -1.47
C ALA A 7 -14.13 4.62 -2.56
N ALA A 8 -14.69 5.80 -2.26
CA ALA A 8 -14.94 6.84 -3.26
C ALA A 8 -13.66 7.20 -4.03
N GLU A 9 -12.53 6.98 -3.38
CA GLU A 9 -11.19 7.22 -3.90
C GLU A 9 -10.75 6.17 -4.93
N LEU A 10 -11.35 4.97 -4.94
CA LEU A 10 -11.15 3.95 -5.96
C LEU A 10 -12.16 4.00 -7.10
N LYS A 11 -13.17 4.87 -7.03
CA LYS A 11 -14.24 4.92 -8.03
C LYS A 11 -13.72 5.22 -9.44
N SER A 12 -12.63 5.97 -9.55
CA SER A 12 -11.97 6.31 -10.82
C SER A 12 -10.89 5.32 -11.24
N THR A 13 -10.75 4.20 -10.53
CA THR A 13 -9.68 3.24 -10.77
C THR A 13 -10.17 2.01 -11.53
N GLU A 14 -9.31 1.49 -12.39
CA GLU A 14 -9.56 0.28 -13.18
C GLU A 14 -8.44 -0.72 -12.97
N LEU A 15 -8.74 -2.00 -13.16
CA LEU A 15 -7.74 -3.06 -13.16
C LEU A 15 -7.42 -3.43 -14.61
N GLY A 16 -6.17 -3.25 -14.99
CA GLY A 16 -5.61 -3.68 -16.26
C GLY A 16 -4.57 -4.78 -16.07
N GLU A 17 -4.00 -5.23 -17.18
CA GLU A 17 -2.90 -6.18 -17.21
C GLU A 17 -1.95 -5.80 -18.34
N VAL A 18 -0.65 -6.00 -18.10
CA VAL A 18 0.37 -5.83 -19.12
C VAL A 18 1.44 -6.90 -18.96
N ARG A 19 1.90 -7.44 -20.09
CA ARG A 19 3.01 -8.40 -20.12
C ARG A 19 4.33 -7.68 -20.33
N ASP A 20 5.32 -7.97 -19.49
CA ASP A 20 6.65 -7.41 -19.65
C ASP A 20 7.50 -8.17 -20.69
N ARG A 21 8.76 -7.73 -20.86
CA ARG A 21 9.70 -8.34 -21.80
C ARG A 21 10.22 -9.70 -21.36
N ALA A 22 10.26 -9.96 -20.05
CA ALA A 22 10.64 -11.24 -19.47
C ALA A 22 9.50 -12.28 -19.55
N GLY A 23 8.29 -11.85 -19.91
CA GLY A 23 7.12 -12.69 -20.13
C GLY A 23 6.21 -12.81 -18.91
N PHE A 24 6.42 -12.03 -17.85
CA PHE A 24 5.55 -11.97 -16.69
C PHE A 24 4.33 -11.07 -16.94
N ASP A 25 3.17 -11.49 -16.44
CA ASP A 25 1.94 -10.70 -16.48
C ASP A 25 1.83 -9.84 -15.22
N HIS A 26 1.74 -8.52 -15.41
CA HIS A 26 1.62 -7.52 -14.35
C HIS A 26 0.19 -6.99 -14.30
N GLY A 27 -0.49 -7.23 -13.20
CA GLY A 27 -1.73 -6.57 -12.84
C GLY A 27 -1.46 -5.11 -12.52
N ALA A 28 -2.22 -4.23 -13.15
CA ALA A 28 -2.01 -2.79 -13.09
C ALA A 28 -3.27 -2.12 -12.57
N ILE A 29 -3.16 -1.44 -11.42
CA ILE A 29 -4.24 -0.61 -10.91
C ILE A 29 -4.07 0.80 -11.50
N ILE A 30 -5.00 1.21 -12.34
CA ILE A 30 -4.90 2.42 -13.17
C ILE A 30 -5.81 3.50 -12.60
N ASP A 31 -5.26 4.68 -12.30
CA ASP A 31 -6.01 5.90 -12.03
C ASP A 31 -5.82 6.88 -13.19
N THR A 32 -6.79 6.91 -14.10
CA THR A 32 -6.77 7.79 -15.28
C THR A 32 -6.94 9.26 -14.90
N HIS A 33 -7.66 9.56 -13.81
CA HIS A 33 -7.87 10.92 -13.35
C HIS A 33 -6.58 11.54 -12.79
N LYS A 34 -5.75 10.74 -12.12
CA LYS A 34 -4.43 11.18 -11.62
C LYS A 34 -3.28 10.91 -12.58
N GLY A 35 -3.52 10.14 -13.64
CA GLY A 35 -2.47 9.71 -14.56
C GLY A 35 -1.43 8.87 -13.84
N GLN A 36 -1.88 7.87 -13.08
CA GLN A 36 -1.01 7.00 -12.27
C GLN A 36 -1.37 5.53 -12.49
N VAL A 37 -0.37 4.67 -12.31
CA VAL A 37 -0.56 3.22 -12.32
C VAL A 37 0.23 2.61 -11.18
N THR A 38 -0.38 1.68 -10.45
CA THR A 38 0.31 0.88 -9.43
C THR A 38 0.48 -0.55 -9.92
N LEU A 39 1.72 -1.04 -9.89
CA LEU A 39 2.03 -2.46 -10.08
C LEU A 39 2.28 -3.11 -8.72
N LEU A 40 1.85 -4.37 -8.58
CA LEU A 40 2.00 -5.13 -7.36
C LEU A 40 2.88 -6.34 -7.60
N SER A 41 3.74 -6.65 -6.65
CA SER A 41 4.60 -7.83 -6.65
C SER A 41 4.73 -8.39 -5.24
N GLU A 42 5.05 -9.67 -5.13
CA GLU A 42 5.27 -10.34 -3.85
C GLU A 42 6.60 -11.06 -3.84
N SER A 43 7.25 -11.08 -2.68
CA SER A 43 8.43 -11.86 -2.40
C SER A 43 8.16 -12.74 -1.20
N ALA A 44 8.67 -13.97 -1.21
CA ALA A 44 8.62 -14.87 -0.05
C ALA A 44 9.63 -14.48 1.05
N HIS A 45 10.57 -13.58 0.73
CA HIS A 45 11.60 -13.10 1.65
C HIS A 45 11.01 -12.11 2.67
N ARG A 46 11.55 -12.12 3.88
CA ARG A 46 11.09 -11.29 5.03
C ARG A 46 12.20 -10.40 5.59
N ASP A 47 13.29 -10.26 4.86
CA ASP A 47 14.44 -9.47 5.30
C ASP A 47 14.19 -7.98 5.04
N ASN A 48 13.92 -7.24 6.10
CA ASN A 48 13.72 -5.79 6.03
C ASN A 48 14.96 -5.05 5.50
N HIS A 49 16.18 -5.61 5.62
CA HIS A 49 17.36 -5.01 5.01
C HIS A 49 17.29 -5.08 3.48
N MET A 50 16.87 -6.22 2.91
CA MET A 50 16.65 -6.35 1.47
C MET A 50 15.53 -5.42 0.99
N VAL A 51 14.41 -5.39 1.72
CA VAL A 51 13.28 -4.51 1.41
C VAL A 51 13.71 -3.04 1.41
N ARG A 52 14.44 -2.58 2.42
CA ARG A 52 14.95 -1.21 2.49
C ARG A 52 15.89 -0.87 1.35
N ARG A 53 16.80 -1.78 0.99
CA ARG A 53 17.70 -1.57 -0.14
C ARG A 53 16.91 -1.43 -1.44
N PHE A 54 15.90 -2.26 -1.64
CA PHE A 54 15.02 -2.17 -2.80
C PHE A 54 14.23 -0.85 -2.82
N GLU A 55 13.65 -0.45 -1.68
CA GLU A 55 12.97 0.85 -1.53
C GLU A 55 13.89 2.01 -1.88
N GLN A 56 15.16 1.97 -1.47
CA GLN A 56 16.14 3.01 -1.77
C GLN A 56 16.46 3.09 -3.27
N VAL A 57 16.71 1.97 -3.93
CA VAL A 57 17.00 1.93 -5.37
C VAL A 57 15.81 2.42 -6.19
N MET A 58 14.62 1.89 -5.92
CA MET A 58 13.38 2.34 -6.58
C MET A 58 13.07 3.80 -6.29
N SER A 59 13.47 4.32 -5.13
CA SER A 59 13.26 5.72 -4.80
C SER A 59 14.20 6.70 -5.51
N MET A 60 15.16 6.21 -6.29
CA MET A 60 15.97 7.06 -7.17
C MET A 60 15.34 7.28 -8.55
N ASP A 61 14.30 6.52 -8.90
CA ASP A 61 13.57 6.70 -10.15
C ASP A 61 12.55 7.84 -10.02
N ASP A 62 12.77 8.92 -10.77
CA ASP A 62 11.92 10.10 -10.79
C ASP A 62 10.49 9.83 -11.29
N GLU A 63 10.23 8.72 -11.99
CA GLU A 63 8.91 8.32 -12.47
C GLU A 63 8.10 7.58 -11.41
N ILE A 64 8.77 7.05 -10.39
CA ILE A 64 8.13 6.42 -9.22
C ILE A 64 7.61 7.53 -8.29
N ALA A 65 6.30 7.56 -8.11
CA ALA A 65 5.65 8.48 -7.20
C ALA A 65 5.69 7.96 -5.75
N CYS A 66 5.68 6.65 -5.57
CA CYS A 66 5.60 6.02 -4.26
C CYS A 66 6.02 4.55 -4.33
N VAL A 67 6.77 4.11 -3.31
CA VAL A 67 7.01 2.69 -3.00
C VAL A 67 6.25 2.38 -1.72
N ALA A 68 5.44 1.33 -1.71
CA ALA A 68 4.78 0.85 -0.50
C ALA A 68 5.07 -0.63 -0.27
N THR A 69 5.55 -0.97 0.91
CA THR A 69 5.92 -2.34 1.28
C THR A 69 5.05 -2.80 2.43
N THR A 70 4.47 -3.99 2.30
CA THR A 70 3.47 -4.53 3.23
C THR A 70 3.88 -5.94 3.64
N PRO A 71 4.50 -6.11 4.80
CA PRO A 71 4.79 -7.41 5.39
C PRO A 71 3.51 -8.23 5.59
N HIS A 72 3.59 -9.54 5.33
CA HIS A 72 2.52 -10.49 5.62
C HIS A 72 3.08 -11.86 5.99
N SER A 73 2.22 -12.76 6.44
CA SER A 73 2.57 -14.09 6.96
C SER A 73 3.47 -14.96 6.08
N ASP A 74 3.59 -14.64 4.79
CA ASP A 74 4.29 -15.45 3.78
C ASP A 74 5.45 -14.71 3.13
N GLY A 75 5.68 -13.44 3.46
CA GLY A 75 6.65 -12.61 2.77
C GLY A 75 6.32 -11.13 2.81
N VAL A 76 6.71 -10.41 1.77
CA VAL A 76 6.45 -8.97 1.61
C VAL A 76 5.77 -8.69 0.28
N ARG A 77 4.74 -7.86 0.32
CA ARG A 77 4.14 -7.28 -0.87
C ARG A 77 4.73 -5.90 -1.14
N VAL A 78 5.10 -5.65 -2.39
CA VAL A 78 5.57 -4.37 -2.87
C VAL A 78 4.53 -3.79 -3.83
N SER A 79 4.21 -2.52 -3.65
CA SER A 79 3.43 -1.71 -4.58
C SER A 79 4.27 -0.55 -5.07
N LEU A 80 4.39 -0.43 -6.40
CA LEU A 80 5.10 0.67 -7.04
C LEU A 80 4.10 1.50 -7.83
N THR A 81 3.91 2.76 -7.41
CA THR A 81 3.04 3.69 -8.10
C THR A 81 3.87 4.59 -9.01
N PHE A 82 3.62 4.50 -10.31
CA PHE A 82 4.23 5.33 -11.35
C PHE A 82 3.31 6.49 -11.71
N LYS A 83 3.91 7.65 -12.02
CA LYS A 83 3.20 8.79 -12.62
C LYS A 83 3.43 8.82 -14.13
N ALA A 84 2.41 9.19 -14.89
CA ALA A 84 2.54 9.45 -16.31
C ALA A 84 3.47 10.65 -16.53
N THR A 85 4.52 10.47 -17.32
CA THR A 85 5.55 11.49 -17.57
C THR A 85 5.27 12.29 -18.84
N VAL A 86 4.53 11.72 -19.79
CA VAL A 86 4.13 12.41 -21.03
C VAL A 86 2.61 12.65 -21.09
N LYS A 87 2.20 13.65 -21.90
CA LYS A 87 0.79 14.03 -22.04
C LYS A 87 -0.09 12.93 -22.64
N THR A 88 0.49 12.08 -23.46
CA THR A 88 -0.19 10.98 -24.15
C THR A 88 -0.54 9.85 -23.17
N GLU A 89 0.39 9.43 -22.31
CA GLU A 89 0.14 8.50 -21.20
C GLU A 89 -1.00 8.95 -20.27
N LYS A 90 -1.15 10.26 -20.04
CA LYS A 90 -2.25 10.81 -19.23
C LYS A 90 -3.63 10.67 -19.89
N ARG A 91 -3.66 10.53 -21.22
CA ARG A 91 -4.90 10.48 -22.02
C ARG A 91 -5.20 9.08 -22.53
N ASP A 92 -4.19 8.28 -22.80
CA ASP A 92 -4.27 6.93 -23.31
C ASP A 92 -3.62 5.94 -22.33
N ARG A 93 -4.48 5.17 -21.66
CA ARG A 93 -4.07 4.11 -20.74
C ARG A 93 -3.22 3.03 -21.41
N THR A 94 -3.46 2.75 -22.69
CA THR A 94 -2.76 1.69 -23.43
C THR A 94 -1.30 2.05 -23.63
N GLU A 95 -1.03 3.33 -23.92
CA GLU A 95 0.32 3.85 -24.03
C GLU A 95 1.05 3.80 -22.69
N PHE A 96 0.36 4.16 -21.60
CA PHE A 96 0.95 4.10 -20.27
C PHE A 96 1.26 2.66 -19.84
N LEU A 97 0.34 1.70 -20.06
CA LEU A 97 0.61 0.29 -19.83
C LEU A 97 1.79 -0.22 -20.67
N THR A 98 1.87 0.17 -21.94
CA THR A 98 2.98 -0.21 -22.83
C THR A 98 4.33 0.35 -22.34
N SER A 99 4.34 1.53 -21.75
CA SER A 99 5.50 2.13 -21.08
C SER A 99 5.93 1.27 -19.89
N LEU A 100 4.96 0.86 -19.06
CA LEU A 100 5.19 0.00 -17.89
C LEU A 100 5.67 -1.41 -18.22
N ALA A 101 5.29 -1.97 -19.37
CA ALA A 101 5.82 -3.26 -19.83
C ALA A 101 7.36 -3.31 -19.88
N ARG A 102 7.99 -2.17 -20.15
CA ARG A 102 9.46 -2.05 -20.16
C ARG A 102 10.02 -1.90 -18.73
N ARG A 103 9.25 -1.32 -17.82
CA ARG A 103 9.63 -1.08 -16.43
C ARG A 103 9.45 -2.33 -15.56
N GLY A 104 8.52 -3.23 -15.89
CA GLY A 104 8.31 -4.51 -15.19
C GLY A 104 9.59 -5.36 -15.11
N ASP A 105 10.32 -5.43 -16.22
CA ASP A 105 11.61 -6.13 -16.33
C ASP A 105 12.68 -5.49 -15.43
N MET A 106 12.73 -4.16 -15.35
CA MET A 106 13.64 -3.45 -14.43
C MET A 106 13.31 -3.75 -12.96
N ILE A 107 12.04 -3.77 -12.57
CA ILE A 107 11.63 -4.04 -11.18
C ILE A 107 12.12 -5.42 -10.73
N THR A 108 11.92 -6.43 -11.57
CA THR A 108 12.34 -7.81 -11.27
C THR A 108 13.85 -7.93 -11.24
N ALA A 109 14.56 -7.39 -12.24
CA ALA A 109 16.02 -7.39 -12.29
C ALA A 109 16.67 -6.73 -11.06
N GLU A 110 16.21 -5.55 -10.66
CA GLU A 110 16.72 -4.84 -9.48
C GLU A 110 16.43 -5.60 -8.18
N SER A 111 15.27 -6.27 -8.12
CA SER A 111 14.93 -7.12 -6.97
C SER A 111 15.82 -8.36 -6.89
N ASP A 112 16.18 -8.96 -8.03
CA ASP A 112 17.02 -10.15 -8.11
C ASP A 112 18.48 -9.82 -7.73
N GLU A 113 19.01 -8.65 -8.15
CA GLU A 113 20.34 -8.19 -7.76
C GLU A 113 20.46 -8.01 -6.23
N ILE A 114 19.38 -7.58 -5.58
CA ILE A 114 19.30 -7.42 -4.12
C ILE A 114 19.05 -8.76 -3.41
N GLY A 115 18.58 -9.78 -4.13
CA GLY A 115 18.15 -11.07 -3.59
C GLY A 115 16.73 -11.05 -2.99
N LEU A 116 15.94 -10.00 -3.27
CA LEU A 116 14.55 -9.91 -2.83
C LEU A 116 13.61 -10.74 -3.70
N GLU A 117 13.95 -11.03 -4.96
CA GLU A 117 13.20 -11.94 -5.85
C GLU A 117 11.68 -11.64 -5.91
N LEU A 118 11.33 -10.46 -6.44
CA LEU A 118 9.92 -10.06 -6.56
C LEU A 118 9.23 -10.78 -7.72
N ASN A 119 8.07 -11.34 -7.42
CA ASN A 119 7.19 -12.00 -8.39
C ASN A 119 6.00 -11.09 -8.69
N PRO A 120 5.82 -10.65 -9.95
CA PRO A 120 4.68 -9.84 -10.34
C PRO A 120 3.34 -10.53 -10.07
N LEU A 121 2.37 -9.78 -9.53
CA LEU A 121 1.00 -10.24 -9.41
C LEU A 121 0.24 -9.86 -10.68
N ASN A 122 -0.37 -10.84 -11.35
CA ASN A 122 -1.27 -10.58 -12.48
C ASN A 122 -2.61 -9.96 -12.03
N SER A 123 -3.45 -9.53 -12.98
CA SER A 123 -4.72 -8.86 -12.66
C SER A 123 -5.65 -9.74 -11.81
N ARG A 124 -5.68 -11.06 -12.04
CA ARG A 124 -6.48 -11.99 -11.23
C ARG A 124 -6.02 -12.00 -9.77
N ALA A 125 -4.73 -12.09 -9.52
CA ALA A 125 -4.16 -12.11 -8.17
C ALA A 125 -4.43 -10.79 -7.44
N VAL A 126 -4.28 -9.65 -8.11
CA VAL A 126 -4.63 -8.32 -7.56
C VAL A 126 -6.13 -8.25 -7.23
N GLY A 127 -7.00 -8.78 -8.11
CA GLY A 127 -8.44 -8.86 -7.87
C GLY A 127 -8.80 -9.71 -6.64
N SER A 128 -8.18 -10.89 -6.49
CA SER A 128 -8.38 -11.76 -5.33
C SER A 128 -7.89 -11.10 -4.02
N LEU A 129 -6.82 -10.32 -4.07
CA LEU A 129 -6.35 -9.57 -2.91
C LEU A 129 -7.32 -8.46 -2.50
N ALA A 130 -7.88 -7.75 -3.48
CA ALA A 130 -8.94 -6.76 -3.24
C ALA A 130 -10.18 -7.43 -2.62
N GLU A 131 -10.60 -8.58 -3.14
CA GLU A 131 -11.73 -9.34 -2.61
C GLU A 131 -11.49 -9.81 -1.17
N LYS A 132 -10.30 -10.33 -0.85
CA LYS A 132 -9.92 -10.70 0.52
C LYS A 132 -9.97 -9.50 1.48
N THR A 133 -9.63 -8.31 1.00
CA THR A 133 -9.57 -7.09 1.82
C THR A 133 -10.92 -6.40 1.98
N TRP A 134 -11.73 -6.39 0.91
CA TRP A 134 -12.93 -5.54 0.78
C TRP A 134 -14.23 -6.32 0.57
N GLY A 135 -14.15 -7.63 0.34
CA GLY A 135 -15.30 -8.50 0.08
C GLY A 135 -15.84 -8.45 -1.36
N SER A 136 -15.12 -7.83 -2.30
CA SER A 136 -15.54 -7.73 -3.71
C SER A 136 -14.38 -7.52 -4.68
N SER A 137 -14.65 -7.81 -5.96
CA SER A 137 -13.72 -7.58 -7.08
C SER A 137 -13.44 -6.11 -7.36
N TRP A 138 -12.37 -5.81 -8.09
CA TRP A 138 -11.99 -4.44 -8.43
C TRP A 138 -12.96 -3.76 -9.43
N PRO A 139 -13.28 -2.46 -9.26
CA PRO A 139 -12.99 -1.62 -8.09
C PRO A 139 -13.79 -2.09 -6.88
N PRO A 140 -13.15 -2.28 -5.71
CA PRO A 140 -13.81 -2.90 -4.58
C PRO A 140 -14.92 -2.01 -4.01
N VAL A 141 -16.09 -2.62 -3.86
CA VAL A 141 -17.26 -2.11 -3.14
C VAL A 141 -17.40 -2.89 -1.84
N ALA A 142 -17.32 -2.22 -0.69
CA ALA A 142 -17.57 -2.87 0.59
C ALA A 142 -19.01 -2.67 1.03
N ILE A 143 -19.57 -3.71 1.66
CA ILE A 143 -20.80 -3.61 2.42
C ILE A 143 -20.42 -3.46 3.90
N GLY A 144 -20.88 -2.39 4.53
CA GLY A 144 -20.61 -2.20 5.96
C GLY A 144 -21.00 -0.83 6.48
N LYS A 145 -20.18 -0.27 7.36
CA LYS A 145 -20.43 1.03 7.99
C LYS A 145 -19.14 1.82 8.07
N VAL A 146 -19.19 3.07 7.62
CA VAL A 146 -18.14 4.05 7.87
C VAL A 146 -18.49 4.82 9.14
N HIS A 147 -17.56 4.84 10.08
CA HIS A 147 -17.62 5.67 11.28
C HIS A 147 -16.43 6.63 11.30
N TYR A 148 -16.50 7.64 12.15
CA TYR A 148 -15.38 8.57 12.35
C TYR A 148 -14.12 7.84 12.85
N ASP A 149 -14.29 6.85 13.74
CA ASP A 149 -13.19 6.13 14.40
C ASP A 149 -12.80 4.80 13.77
N PHE A 150 -13.67 4.21 12.96
CA PHE A 150 -13.46 2.89 12.35
C PHE A 150 -14.26 2.73 11.05
N ILE A 151 -13.96 1.67 10.29
CA ILE A 151 -14.90 1.12 9.32
C ILE A 151 -15.23 -0.33 9.68
N SER A 152 -16.39 -0.80 9.24
CA SER A 152 -16.69 -2.24 9.20
C SER A 152 -16.81 -2.66 7.75
N ILE A 153 -16.24 -3.81 7.43
CA ILE A 153 -16.31 -4.48 6.14
C ILE A 153 -16.73 -5.91 6.46
N ALA A 154 -17.91 -6.32 5.96
CA ALA A 154 -18.56 -7.56 6.41
C ALA A 154 -18.59 -7.63 7.96
N ASP A 155 -18.09 -8.74 8.53
CA ASP A 155 -18.09 -8.99 9.98
C ASP A 155 -16.81 -8.50 10.69
N THR A 156 -15.96 -7.71 10.02
CA THR A 156 -14.70 -7.21 10.59
C THR A 156 -14.72 -5.70 10.75
N VAL A 157 -14.28 -5.23 11.90
CA VAL A 157 -13.96 -3.83 12.17
C VAL A 157 -12.50 -3.57 11.87
N ALA A 158 -12.21 -2.55 11.07
CA ALA A 158 -10.86 -2.07 10.78
C ALA A 158 -10.67 -0.65 11.33
N VAL A 159 -9.54 -0.45 12.00
CA VAL A 159 -9.13 0.85 12.53
C VAL A 159 -7.76 1.19 11.95
N ALA A 160 -7.72 2.29 11.20
CA ALA A 160 -6.53 2.77 10.54
C ALA A 160 -5.87 3.93 11.31
N SER A 161 -4.55 3.85 11.41
CA SER A 161 -3.66 4.83 12.02
C SER A 161 -2.44 5.06 11.13
N GLU A 162 -1.78 6.19 11.34
CA GLU A 162 -0.48 6.54 10.77
C GLU A 162 0.55 6.68 11.89
N ILE A 163 1.82 6.47 11.56
CA ILE A 163 2.95 6.72 12.45
C ILE A 163 4.17 7.18 11.66
N ASP A 164 4.84 8.23 12.14
CA ASP A 164 6.14 8.62 11.60
C ASP A 164 7.18 7.55 11.97
N ILE A 165 7.87 7.04 10.95
CA ILE A 165 8.63 5.79 11.03
C ILE A 165 10.14 6.04 11.05
N ASP A 166 10.84 5.34 11.93
CA ASP A 166 12.29 5.14 11.89
C ASP A 166 12.60 3.65 11.67
N GLU A 167 13.87 3.31 11.48
CA GLU A 167 14.28 1.93 11.12
C GLU A 167 13.91 0.92 12.21
N GLU A 168 14.12 1.28 13.49
CA GLU A 168 13.79 0.41 14.62
C GLU A 168 12.28 0.12 14.68
N LEU A 169 11.46 1.15 14.48
CA LEU A 169 10.01 1.00 14.50
C LEU A 169 9.50 0.24 13.26
N HIS A 170 10.15 0.40 12.10
CA HIS A 170 9.84 -0.37 10.90
C HIS A 170 10.08 -1.87 11.13
N ASP A 171 11.23 -2.22 11.73
CA ASP A 171 11.55 -3.60 12.05
C ASP A 171 10.54 -4.18 13.04
N HIS A 172 10.24 -3.45 14.11
CA HIS A 172 9.28 -3.89 15.11
C HIS A 172 7.87 -4.12 14.54
N LEU A 173 7.33 -3.18 13.75
CA LEU A 173 5.99 -3.31 13.18
C LEU A 173 5.92 -4.41 12.11
N SER A 174 6.99 -4.59 11.33
CA SER A 174 7.08 -5.66 10.34
C SER A 174 7.08 -7.03 11.03
N GLU A 175 7.81 -7.19 12.14
CA GLU A 175 7.80 -8.44 12.92
C GLU A 175 6.40 -8.81 13.44
N ILE A 176 5.62 -7.82 13.87
CA ILE A 176 4.23 -8.07 14.30
C ILE A 176 3.40 -8.46 13.07
N ALA A 177 3.48 -7.72 11.97
CA ALA A 177 2.70 -8.00 10.76
C ALA A 177 3.04 -9.35 10.08
N PHE A 178 4.27 -9.86 10.24
CA PHE A 178 4.65 -11.20 9.81
C PHE A 178 3.97 -12.31 10.62
N LYS A 179 3.59 -12.04 11.88
CA LYS A 179 3.06 -13.05 12.82
C LYS A 179 1.55 -12.95 12.98
N GLU A 180 1.03 -11.73 12.93
CA GLU A 180 -0.32 -11.40 13.38
C GLU A 180 -1.20 -10.97 12.21
N SER A 181 -2.17 -11.81 11.84
CA SER A 181 -3.10 -11.51 10.74
C SER A 181 -4.08 -10.37 11.02
N TRP A 182 -4.21 -9.97 12.29
CA TRP A 182 -5.06 -8.85 12.70
C TRP A 182 -4.39 -7.49 12.47
N LEU A 183 -3.07 -7.44 12.25
CA LEU A 183 -2.35 -6.23 11.88
C LEU A 183 -2.03 -6.28 10.39
N THR A 184 -2.30 -5.19 9.69
CA THR A 184 -1.59 -4.89 8.45
C THR A 184 -0.77 -3.64 8.64
N TYR A 185 0.52 -3.75 8.34
CA TYR A 185 1.46 -2.66 8.35
C TYR A 185 1.92 -2.40 6.93
N THR A 186 1.85 -1.15 6.48
CA THR A 186 2.39 -0.74 5.18
C THR A 186 3.35 0.41 5.41
N HIS A 187 4.61 0.20 5.05
CA HIS A 187 5.62 1.24 5.00
C HIS A 187 5.54 1.94 3.65
N ILE A 188 5.48 3.27 3.68
CA ILE A 188 5.38 4.11 2.48
C ILE A 188 6.62 4.98 2.41
N THR A 189 7.32 4.88 1.29
CA THR A 189 8.46 5.73 0.95
C THR A 189 8.13 6.55 -0.30
N ARG A 190 8.29 7.87 -0.19
CA ARG A 190 8.17 8.79 -1.33
C ARG A 190 9.55 9.26 -1.78
N PRO A 191 9.93 9.08 -3.05
CA PRO A 191 11.13 9.69 -3.62
C PRO A 191 11.14 11.21 -3.43
N ALA A 192 12.26 11.77 -2.95
CA ALA A 192 12.47 13.21 -2.92
C ALA A 192 13.72 13.56 -3.73
N ILE A 193 13.61 14.58 -4.57
CA ILE A 193 14.68 15.03 -5.49
C ILE A 193 15.96 15.43 -4.73
N LEU A 194 15.87 15.79 -3.44
CA LEU A 194 16.98 16.38 -2.65
C LEU A 194 17.07 15.90 -1.17
N GLY A 195 16.64 14.69 -0.82
CA GLY A 195 16.82 14.24 0.58
C GLY A 195 16.17 12.92 0.95
N THR A 196 16.05 12.67 2.26
CA THR A 196 15.28 11.55 2.79
C THR A 196 13.81 11.80 2.52
N GLY A 197 13.27 11.07 1.55
CA GLY A 197 11.86 11.04 1.21
C GLY A 197 10.91 10.95 2.41
N LEU A 198 9.63 11.27 2.19
CA LEU A 198 8.60 11.00 3.21
C LEU A 198 8.61 9.50 3.53
N ARG A 199 8.75 9.15 4.80
CA ARG A 199 8.57 7.79 5.31
C ARG A 199 7.40 7.78 6.28
N LEU A 200 6.41 6.94 6.01
CA LEU A 200 5.19 6.84 6.81
C LEU A 200 4.84 5.37 7.03
N GLY A 201 4.52 5.02 8.27
CA GLY A 201 3.89 3.75 8.58
C GLY A 201 2.38 3.87 8.60
N LEU A 202 1.68 3.03 7.85
CA LEU A 202 0.24 2.85 8.00
C LEU A 202 -0.05 1.56 8.71
N ILE A 203 -0.93 1.65 9.71
CA ILE A 203 -1.30 0.54 10.58
C ILE A 203 -2.80 0.37 10.49
N VAL A 204 -3.23 -0.81 10.06
CA VAL A 204 -4.64 -1.20 10.03
C VAL A 204 -4.82 -2.37 10.98
N VAL A 205 -5.51 -2.12 12.08
CA VAL A 205 -5.83 -3.16 13.06
C VAL A 205 -7.25 -3.63 12.83
N ARG A 206 -7.41 -4.95 12.70
CA ARG A 206 -8.70 -5.62 12.50
C ARG A 206 -9.14 -6.35 13.76
N GLY A 207 -10.44 -6.43 13.99
CA GLY A 207 -11.07 -7.20 15.07
C GLY A 207 -12.54 -7.45 14.77
N ALA A 208 -13.18 -8.37 15.51
CA ALA A 208 -14.61 -8.61 15.39
C ALA A 208 -15.42 -7.41 15.90
N THR A 209 -14.85 -6.64 16.84
CA THR A 209 -15.47 -5.42 17.38
C THR A 209 -14.48 -4.25 17.43
N PHE A 210 -15.02 -3.03 17.52
CA PHE A 210 -14.21 -1.83 17.73
C PHE A 210 -13.40 -1.89 19.03
N ASN A 211 -13.96 -2.47 20.10
CA ASN A 211 -13.26 -2.59 21.38
C ASN A 211 -12.07 -3.56 21.29
N GLU A 212 -12.23 -4.67 20.58
CA GLU A 212 -11.14 -5.61 20.32
C GLU A 212 -10.03 -4.97 19.48
N ALA A 213 -10.39 -4.26 18.40
CA ALA A 213 -9.41 -3.54 17.59
C ALA A 213 -8.68 -2.45 18.40
N ASN A 214 -9.39 -1.71 19.26
CA ASN A 214 -8.78 -0.73 20.16
C ASN A 214 -7.85 -1.36 21.19
N TYR A 215 -8.21 -2.52 21.73
CA TYR A 215 -7.36 -3.24 22.67
C TYR A 215 -6.01 -3.59 22.02
N ARG A 216 -6.04 -4.17 20.81
CA ARG A 216 -4.85 -4.48 20.02
C ARG A 216 -4.01 -3.25 19.66
N ILE A 217 -4.66 -2.12 19.35
CA ILE A 217 -3.96 -0.84 19.18
C ILE A 217 -3.26 -0.43 20.48
N GLY A 218 -3.92 -0.62 21.63
CA GLY A 218 -3.32 -0.40 22.95
C GLY A 218 -2.09 -1.25 23.19
N GLU A 219 -2.08 -2.50 22.74
CA GLU A 219 -0.91 -3.40 22.81
C GLU A 219 0.25 -2.86 21.98
N ILE A 220 0.00 -2.44 20.73
CA ILE A 220 1.01 -1.79 19.88
C ILE A 220 1.58 -0.56 20.57
N ILE A 221 0.73 0.39 20.99
CA ILE A 221 1.16 1.65 21.61
C ILE A 221 1.95 1.40 22.90
N SER A 222 1.57 0.39 23.68
CA SER A 222 2.27 0.02 24.90
C SER A 222 3.69 -0.49 24.64
N GLY A 223 3.90 -1.17 23.50
CA GLY A 223 5.22 -1.60 23.03
C GLY A 223 6.12 -0.47 22.52
N LEU A 224 5.54 0.70 22.18
CA LEU A 224 6.31 1.84 21.67
C LEU A 224 7.04 2.60 22.79
N LYS A 225 8.21 3.18 22.46
CA LYS A 225 8.92 4.12 23.32
C LYS A 225 8.11 5.42 23.48
N PRO A 226 8.26 6.18 24.58
CA PRO A 226 7.49 7.40 24.80
C PRO A 226 7.52 8.41 23.63
N PRO A 227 8.67 8.68 22.96
CA PRO A 227 8.69 9.57 21.80
C PRO A 227 7.93 9.04 20.57
N GLN A 228 7.92 7.72 20.37
CA GLN A 228 7.23 7.08 19.25
C GLN A 228 5.70 7.12 19.44
N ARG A 229 5.22 7.03 20.69
CA ARG A 229 3.78 7.14 21.00
C ARG A 229 3.18 8.48 20.56
N LEU A 230 3.96 9.56 20.63
CA LEU A 230 3.52 10.90 20.22
C LEU A 230 3.37 11.04 18.70
N ARG A 231 4.00 10.15 17.93
CA ARG A 231 3.96 10.11 16.46
C ARG A 231 2.85 9.21 15.94
N PHE A 232 2.18 8.45 16.82
CA PHE A 232 1.06 7.59 16.45
C PHE A 232 -0.22 8.41 16.37
N HIS A 233 -0.88 8.42 15.22
CA HIS A 233 -2.09 9.19 15.00
C HIS A 233 -3.18 8.32 14.37
N ARG A 234 -4.37 8.31 14.98
CA ARG A 234 -5.53 7.68 14.35
C ARG A 234 -6.02 8.52 13.16
N LEU A 235 -6.39 7.87 12.07
CA LEU A 235 -6.93 8.52 10.87
C LEU A 235 -8.42 8.83 11.04
N PHE A 236 -8.76 9.64 12.04
CA PHE A 236 -10.14 10.03 12.31
C PHE A 236 -10.81 10.67 11.09
N GLY A 237 -12.04 10.24 10.77
CA GLY A 237 -12.79 10.64 9.58
C GLY A 237 -12.21 10.14 8.24
N ARG A 238 -11.06 9.47 8.25
CA ARG A 238 -10.31 8.98 7.08
C ARG A 238 -10.06 7.47 7.12
N GLN A 239 -10.85 6.74 7.90
CA GLN A 239 -10.69 5.31 8.17
C GLN A 239 -10.78 4.43 6.92
N ARG A 240 -11.68 4.79 6.00
CA ARG A 240 -11.80 4.14 4.68
C ARG A 240 -10.49 4.20 3.90
N MET A 241 -9.91 5.39 3.87
CA MET A 241 -8.65 5.64 3.18
C MET A 241 -7.46 4.96 3.83
N GLY A 242 -7.35 5.07 5.16
CA GLY A 242 -6.30 4.38 5.89
C GLY A 242 -6.37 2.86 5.73
N THR A 243 -7.56 2.27 5.69
CA THR A 243 -7.73 0.82 5.53
C THR A 243 -7.32 0.34 4.14
N LEU A 244 -7.65 1.11 3.10
CA LEU A 244 -7.23 0.85 1.73
C LEU A 244 -5.72 0.90 1.60
N ALA A 245 -5.18 1.98 2.13
CA ALA A 245 -3.78 2.29 2.03
C ALA A 245 -2.90 1.28 2.78
N GLY A 246 -3.33 0.90 3.98
CA GLY A 246 -2.68 -0.12 4.78
C GLY A 246 -2.93 -1.55 4.30
N ALA A 247 -3.68 -1.79 3.22
CA ALA A 247 -3.76 -3.11 2.59
C ALA A 247 -2.66 -3.35 1.55
N GLY A 248 -1.82 -2.34 1.28
CA GLY A 248 -0.84 -2.40 0.20
C GLY A 248 -1.47 -2.52 -1.18
N LEU A 249 -2.72 -2.05 -1.34
CA LEU A 249 -3.43 -1.95 -2.61
C LEU A 249 -3.32 -0.49 -3.06
N GLY A 250 -2.21 -0.18 -3.74
CA GLY A 250 -1.82 1.19 -4.03
C GLY A 250 -2.76 1.96 -4.97
N ILE A 251 -2.64 3.28 -4.83
CA ILE A 251 -2.94 4.44 -5.72
C ILE A 251 -3.03 5.71 -4.84
N LEU A 252 -3.41 5.57 -3.57
CA LEU A 252 -3.92 6.68 -2.77
C LEU A 252 -3.30 7.00 -1.40
N PRO A 253 -2.53 6.13 -0.71
CA PRO A 253 -2.14 6.36 0.68
C PRO A 253 -1.60 7.77 0.96
N TRP A 254 -0.58 8.17 0.21
CA TRP A 254 0.19 9.37 0.44
C TRP A 254 -0.49 10.64 -0.07
N GLN A 255 -1.48 10.53 -0.96
CA GLN A 255 -2.20 11.71 -1.49
C GLN A 255 -3.26 12.23 -0.52
N HIS A 256 -3.66 11.39 0.45
CA HIS A 256 -4.81 11.62 1.32
C HIS A 256 -4.47 11.53 2.82
N ILE A 257 -3.26 11.09 3.13
CA ILE A 257 -2.72 10.94 4.48
C ILE A 257 -1.61 11.99 4.63
N LYS A 258 -1.69 12.80 5.70
CA LYS A 258 -1.04 14.12 5.89
C LYS A 258 -0.62 14.88 4.61
N ALA A 259 -1.45 15.84 4.20
CA ALA A 259 -1.01 16.94 3.36
C ALA A 259 -0.29 17.99 4.22
N GLU A 260 1.00 18.21 3.94
CA GLU A 260 1.75 19.49 3.91
C GLU A 260 3.23 19.25 4.29
N VAL A 261 4.05 18.94 3.30
CA VAL A 261 5.31 19.68 3.19
C VAL A 261 5.00 20.77 2.18
N MET A 262 4.60 21.94 2.67
CA MET A 262 4.69 23.15 1.85
C MET A 262 6.17 23.35 1.47
N PRO A 263 6.44 23.86 0.25
CA PRO A 263 7.79 24.23 -0.16
C PRO A 263 8.43 25.25 0.78
#